data_AF-A0A1R2CTV9-F1
#
_entry.id   AF-A0A1R2CTV9-F1
#
_cell.length_a   1.000
_cell.length_b   1.000
_cell.length_c   1.000
_cell.angle_alpha   90.00
_cell.angle_beta   90.00
_cell.angle_gamma   90.00
#
_symmetry.space_group_name_H-M   'P 1'
#
loop_
_entity.id
_entity.type
_entity.pdbx_description
1 polymer ?
#
loop_
_entity_poly.entity_id
_entity_poly.type
_entity_poly.pdbx_seq_one_letter_code
_entity_poly.pdbx_strand_id
1 'polypeptide(L)'
;MEIVLWLFTIGYFFQLGASGILIYKIWKQRSINGLCWDTQLIFFLGSFSRCLWLNETRLRNLPLAHFELYCNTILLLISVYMCYKFKYTAIHSAPKYLKWYSVVGCCIILSFFFHPGNKNKYYLSMQMLVSFTMFTESAGLLPQFAVMRKSKEIEAMTSKYIINLGIARLFRLIFWLQMYWSGDTFYSLIVADFIHTFILADFSLIYFKSLKSGKKLVLP
;
A
#
# COMPACT_ATOMS: atom_id res chain seq x y z
N MET A 1 -1.91 -3.69 25.15
CA MET A 1 -0.90 -3.42 24.09
C MET A 1 -0.70 -4.61 23.18
N GLU A 2 -0.48 -5.83 23.68
CA GLU A 2 -0.25 -7.02 22.83
C GLU A 2 -1.38 -7.33 21.85
N ILE A 3 -2.64 -7.32 22.30
CA ILE A 3 -3.82 -7.57 21.43
C ILE A 3 -3.83 -6.64 20.21
N VAL A 4 -3.43 -5.39 20.38
CA VAL A 4 -3.42 -4.40 19.29
C VAL A 4 -2.31 -4.67 18.28
N LEU A 5 -1.16 -5.20 18.71
CA LEU A 5 -0.11 -5.64 17.80
C LEU A 5 -0.54 -6.89 17.00
N TRP A 6 -1.30 -7.79 17.62
CA TRP A 6 -1.92 -8.92 16.91
C TRP A 6 -2.94 -8.45 15.87
N LEU A 7 -3.83 -7.53 16.22
CA LEU A 7 -4.80 -6.94 15.28
C LEU A 7 -4.11 -6.23 14.11
N PHE A 8 -3.05 -5.47 14.38
CA PHE A 8 -2.23 -4.84 13.36
C PHE A 8 -1.62 -5.87 12.41
N THR A 9 -1.08 -6.96 12.95
CA THR A 9 -0.51 -8.07 12.16
C THR A 9 -1.57 -8.78 11.31
N ILE A 10 -2.77 -9.01 11.85
CA ILE A 10 -3.91 -9.56 11.11
C ILE A 10 -4.28 -8.67 9.93
N GLY A 11 -4.26 -7.33 10.10
CA GLY A 11 -4.46 -6.39 9.01
C GLY A 11 -3.51 -6.63 7.83
N TYR A 12 -2.23 -6.89 8.11
CA TYR A 12 -1.26 -7.20 7.06
C TYR A 12 -1.48 -8.58 6.40
N PHE A 13 -2.06 -9.56 7.09
CA PHE A 13 -2.47 -10.81 6.43
C PHE A 13 -3.57 -10.59 5.38
N PHE A 14 -4.49 -9.64 5.60
CA PHE A 14 -5.45 -9.25 4.56
C PHE A 14 -4.75 -8.61 3.34
N GLN A 15 -3.72 -7.79 3.57
CA GLN A 15 -2.90 -7.21 2.51
C GLN A 15 -2.12 -8.28 1.73
N LEU A 16 -1.55 -9.25 2.42
CA LEU A 16 -0.92 -10.43 1.80
C LEU A 16 -1.92 -11.20 0.94
N GLY A 17 -3.14 -11.44 1.45
CA GLY A 17 -4.22 -12.05 0.70
C GLY A 17 -4.63 -11.25 -0.54
N ALA A 18 -4.65 -9.92 -0.46
CA ALA A 18 -4.88 -9.04 -1.61
C ALA A 18 -3.79 -9.23 -2.68
N SER A 19 -2.51 -9.22 -2.29
CA SER A 19 -1.38 -9.49 -3.20
C SER A 19 -1.55 -10.85 -3.90
N GLY A 20 -1.91 -11.91 -3.17
CA GLY A 20 -2.17 -13.23 -3.74
C GLY A 20 -3.32 -13.26 -4.76
N ILE A 21 -4.43 -12.58 -4.48
CA ILE A 21 -5.57 -12.45 -5.40
C ILE A 21 -5.16 -11.73 -6.69
N LEU A 22 -4.36 -10.67 -6.57
CA LEU A 22 -3.88 -9.91 -7.71
C LEU A 22 -2.98 -10.77 -8.61
N ILE A 23 -2.03 -11.50 -8.03
CA ILE A 23 -1.13 -12.40 -8.77
C ILE A 23 -1.93 -13.49 -9.48
N TYR A 24 -2.87 -14.13 -8.80
CA TYR A 24 -3.73 -15.16 -9.39
C TYR A 24 -4.49 -14.63 -10.60
N LYS A 25 -5.01 -13.40 -10.51
CA LYS A 25 -5.69 -12.73 -11.62
C LYS A 25 -4.73 -12.53 -12.81
N ILE A 26 -3.55 -11.94 -12.59
CA ILE A 26 -2.57 -11.68 -13.67
C ILE A 26 -2.15 -13.01 -14.31
N TRP A 27 -1.95 -14.06 -13.51
CA TRP A 27 -1.60 -15.39 -14.01
C TRP A 27 -2.71 -15.99 -14.90
N LYS A 28 -3.97 -15.87 -14.49
CA LYS A 28 -5.12 -16.40 -15.24
C LYS A 28 -5.40 -15.61 -16.53
N GLN A 29 -5.33 -14.29 -16.47
CA GLN A 29 -5.66 -13.41 -17.61
C GLN A 29 -4.48 -13.17 -18.57
N ARG A 30 -3.24 -13.40 -18.13
CA ARG A 30 -2.02 -13.11 -18.90
C ARG A 30 -1.97 -11.67 -19.44
N SER A 31 -2.60 -10.76 -18.71
CA SER A 31 -2.74 -9.35 -19.06
C SER A 31 -2.75 -8.51 -17.79
N ILE A 32 -2.24 -7.28 -17.91
CA ILE A 32 -2.29 -6.25 -16.87
C ILE A 32 -3.07 -5.01 -17.34
N ASN A 33 -4.01 -5.19 -18.28
CA ASN A 33 -4.85 -4.07 -18.70
C ASN A 33 -5.61 -3.48 -17.49
N GLY A 34 -5.50 -2.16 -17.33
CA GLY A 34 -6.00 -1.42 -16.17
C GLY A 34 -5.20 -1.55 -14.87
N LEU A 35 -4.11 -2.32 -14.83
CA LEU A 35 -3.19 -2.40 -13.69
C LEU A 35 -1.92 -1.59 -13.98
N CYS A 36 -1.49 -0.81 -12.99
CA CYS A 36 -0.29 0.00 -13.05
C CYS A 36 0.90 -0.73 -12.43
N TRP A 37 1.92 -1.05 -13.24
CA TRP A 37 3.14 -1.69 -12.75
C TRP A 37 3.95 -0.76 -11.81
N ASP A 38 3.89 0.55 -12.00
CA ASP A 38 4.55 1.54 -11.14
C ASP A 38 4.06 1.41 -9.68
N THR A 39 2.76 1.20 -9.47
CA THR A 39 2.18 0.96 -8.14
C THR A 39 2.73 -0.30 -7.47
N GLN A 40 2.85 -1.40 -8.22
CA GLN A 40 3.39 -2.64 -7.67
C GLN A 40 4.85 -2.48 -7.25
N LEU A 41 5.63 -1.72 -8.02
CA LEU A 41 7.02 -1.42 -7.67
C LEU A 41 7.12 -0.55 -6.41
N ILE A 42 6.29 0.47 -6.27
CA ILE A 42 6.27 1.34 -5.07
C ILE A 42 5.94 0.50 -3.82
N PHE A 43 4.92 -0.36 -3.90
CA PHE A 43 4.56 -1.25 -2.78
C PHE A 43 5.66 -2.24 -2.44
N PHE A 44 6.33 -2.82 -3.45
CA PHE A 44 7.48 -3.67 -3.22
C PHE A 44 8.59 -2.92 -2.48
N LEU A 45 8.95 -1.70 -2.91
CA LEU A 45 9.98 -0.89 -2.25
C LEU A 45 9.61 -0.55 -0.79
N GLY A 46 8.35 -0.21 -0.53
CA GLY A 46 7.86 0.04 0.83
C GLY A 46 7.93 -1.21 1.72
N SER A 47 7.53 -2.38 1.21
CA SER A 47 7.61 -3.66 1.94
C SER A 47 9.05 -4.11 2.15
N PHE A 48 9.91 -3.96 1.15
CA PHE A 48 11.33 -4.26 1.26
C PHE A 48 12.02 -3.38 2.31
N SER A 49 11.66 -2.09 2.35
CA SER A 49 12.13 -1.19 3.41
C SER A 49 11.71 -1.66 4.80
N ARG A 50 10.50 -2.22 4.96
CA ARG A 50 10.00 -2.79 6.23
C ARG A 50 10.87 -3.95 6.73
N CYS A 51 11.47 -4.75 5.86
CA CYS A 51 12.43 -5.79 6.24
C CYS A 51 13.65 -5.23 6.99
N LEU A 52 14.05 -4.00 6.69
CA LEU A 52 15.24 -3.39 7.29
C LEU A 52 14.96 -2.86 8.71
N TRP A 53 13.75 -2.34 8.97
CA TRP A 53 13.45 -1.68 10.23
C TRP A 53 12.56 -2.47 11.20
N LEU A 54 11.92 -3.57 10.77
CA LEU A 54 10.98 -4.32 11.62
C LEU A 54 11.57 -4.68 13.01
N ASN A 55 12.84 -5.08 13.04
CA ASN A 55 13.56 -5.46 14.25
C ASN A 55 13.73 -4.31 15.27
N GLU A 56 13.61 -3.06 14.85
CA GLU A 56 13.73 -1.87 15.71
C GLU A 56 12.37 -1.42 16.29
N THR A 57 11.32 -2.22 16.11
CA THR A 57 9.96 -1.88 16.56
C THR A 57 9.39 -2.89 17.53
N ARG A 58 8.25 -2.54 18.13
CA ARG A 58 7.48 -3.39 19.05
C ARG A 58 7.02 -4.72 18.41
N LEU A 59 7.09 -4.83 17.08
CA LEU A 59 6.74 -6.03 16.30
C LEU A 59 7.85 -7.09 16.29
N ARG A 60 9.07 -6.77 16.78
CA ARG A 60 10.23 -7.67 16.77
C ARG A 60 9.95 -9.05 17.34
N ASN A 61 9.17 -9.10 18.42
CA ASN A 61 8.91 -10.33 19.19
C ASN A 61 7.75 -11.17 18.61
N LEU A 62 7.09 -10.71 17.54
CA LEU A 62 5.96 -11.41 16.95
C LEU A 62 6.39 -12.24 15.74
N PRO A 63 6.49 -13.58 15.84
CA PRO A 63 6.94 -14.42 14.74
C PRO A 63 6.00 -14.36 13.53
N LEU A 64 4.69 -14.18 13.75
CA LEU A 64 3.71 -14.01 12.67
C LEU A 64 3.95 -12.72 11.86
N ALA A 65 4.46 -11.66 12.48
CA ALA A 65 4.77 -10.41 11.76
C ALA A 65 5.96 -10.59 10.80
N HIS A 66 6.99 -11.34 11.22
CA HIS A 66 8.11 -11.71 10.34
C HIS A 66 7.65 -12.59 9.18
N PHE A 67 6.86 -13.64 9.49
CA PHE A 67 6.32 -14.54 8.48
C PHE A 67 5.48 -13.81 7.43
N GLU A 68 4.53 -12.98 7.87
CA GLU A 68 3.72 -12.14 6.98
C GLU A 68 4.61 -11.26 6.10
N LEU A 69 5.56 -10.54 6.69
CA LEU A 69 6.40 -9.60 5.96
C LEU A 69 7.23 -10.28 4.86
N TYR A 70 7.86 -11.41 5.16
CA TYR A 70 8.64 -12.14 4.17
C TYR A 70 7.76 -12.68 3.05
N CYS A 71 6.63 -13.30 3.38
CA CYS A 71 5.68 -13.78 2.40
C CYS A 71 5.13 -12.65 1.52
N ASN A 72 4.70 -11.53 2.10
CA ASN A 72 4.16 -10.39 1.36
C ASN A 72 5.24 -9.75 0.46
N THR A 73 6.48 -9.63 0.93
CA THR A 73 7.59 -9.08 0.12
C THR A 73 7.89 -9.98 -1.08
N ILE A 74 7.87 -11.30 -0.91
CA ILE A 74 8.01 -12.27 -2.01
C ILE A 74 6.84 -12.16 -3.00
N LEU A 75 5.60 -12.09 -2.52
CA LEU A 75 4.42 -11.94 -3.38
C LEU A 75 4.46 -10.62 -4.17
N LEU A 76 4.87 -9.51 -3.55
CA LEU A 76 5.03 -8.24 -4.25
C LEU A 76 6.14 -8.30 -5.30
N LEU A 77 7.26 -8.98 -5.01
CA LEU A 77 8.32 -9.21 -6.00
C LEU A 77 7.79 -10.00 -7.20
N ILE A 78 7.02 -11.06 -6.96
CA ILE A 78 6.34 -11.84 -8.02
C ILE A 78 5.36 -10.95 -8.80
N SER A 79 4.60 -10.10 -8.10
CA SER A 79 3.65 -9.17 -8.72
C SER A 79 4.37 -8.19 -9.66
N VAL A 80 5.49 -7.62 -9.22
CA VAL A 80 6.35 -6.75 -10.04
C VAL A 80 6.87 -7.49 -11.25
N TYR A 81 7.41 -8.70 -11.07
CA TYR A 81 7.90 -9.53 -12.18
C TYR A 81 6.80 -9.83 -13.20
N MET A 82 5.61 -10.22 -12.74
CA MET A 82 4.47 -10.52 -13.61
C MET A 82 3.98 -9.26 -14.35
N CYS A 83 3.90 -8.12 -13.66
CA CYS A 83 3.55 -6.85 -14.27
C CYS A 83 4.58 -6.40 -15.31
N TYR A 84 5.86 -6.62 -15.05
CA TYR A 84 6.92 -6.33 -16.01
C TYR A 84 6.83 -7.25 -17.24
N LYS A 85 6.62 -8.56 -17.02
CA LYS A 85 6.47 -9.56 -18.08
C LYS A 85 5.32 -9.25 -19.03
N PHE A 86 4.17 -8.85 -18.50
CA PHE A 86 2.98 -8.53 -19.30
C PHE A 86 2.83 -7.03 -19.60
N LYS A 87 3.89 -6.22 -19.41
CA LYS A 87 3.83 -4.75 -19.54
C LYS A 87 3.27 -4.26 -20.88
N TYR A 88 3.52 -5.00 -21.95
CA TYR A 88 3.02 -4.71 -23.30
C TYR A 88 1.49 -4.74 -23.42
N THR A 89 0.79 -5.42 -22.51
CA THR A 89 -0.68 -5.48 -22.49
C THR A 89 -1.35 -4.25 -21.87
N ALA A 90 -0.57 -3.37 -21.23
CA ALA A 90 -1.09 -2.16 -20.60
C ALA A 90 -1.29 -1.05 -21.65
N ILE A 91 -2.55 -0.66 -21.88
CA ILE A 91 -2.92 0.42 -22.82
C ILE A 91 -2.54 1.80 -22.26
N HIS A 92 -2.74 2.00 -20.97
CA HIS A 92 -2.52 3.29 -20.31
C HIS A 92 -1.40 3.20 -19.28
N SER A 93 -0.61 4.27 -19.19
CA SER A 93 0.45 4.44 -18.20
C SER A 93 0.18 5.62 -17.26
N ALA A 94 0.81 5.56 -16.08
CA ALA A 94 0.76 6.64 -15.11
C ALA A 94 1.37 7.92 -15.71
N PRO A 95 0.81 9.10 -15.40
CA PRO A 95 1.41 10.36 -15.83
C PRO A 95 2.80 10.55 -15.21
N LYS A 96 3.66 11.35 -15.83
CA LYS A 96 5.08 11.50 -15.42
C LYS A 96 5.26 11.82 -13.94
N TYR A 97 4.39 12.66 -13.36
CA TYR A 97 4.43 13.08 -11.96
C TYR A 97 3.99 11.98 -10.96
N LEU A 98 3.31 10.92 -11.43
CA LEU A 98 2.94 9.74 -10.63
C LEU A 98 3.74 8.49 -11.00
N LYS A 99 4.79 8.60 -11.82
CA LYS A 99 5.66 7.44 -12.04
C LYS A 99 6.39 7.06 -10.76
N TRP A 100 6.81 5.79 -10.68
CA TRP A 100 7.42 5.23 -9.47
C TRP A 100 8.55 6.11 -8.90
N TYR A 101 9.43 6.64 -9.76
CA TYR A 101 10.57 7.47 -9.33
C TYR A 101 10.13 8.81 -8.73
N SER A 102 9.04 9.41 -9.23
CA SER A 102 8.54 10.69 -8.72
C SER A 102 7.87 10.49 -7.36
N VAL A 103 7.05 9.44 -7.24
CA VAL A 103 6.37 9.10 -5.99
C VAL A 103 7.38 8.69 -4.91
N VAL A 104 8.32 7.80 -5.23
CA VAL A 104 9.38 7.37 -4.31
C VAL A 104 10.25 8.55 -3.90
N GLY A 105 10.65 9.42 -4.84
CA GLY A 105 11.40 10.64 -4.55
C GLY A 105 10.67 11.55 -3.54
N CYS A 106 9.38 11.80 -3.76
CA CYS A 106 8.56 12.57 -2.81
C CYS A 106 8.47 11.88 -1.44
N CYS A 107 8.30 10.55 -1.41
CA CYS A 107 8.23 9.79 -0.17
C CYS A 107 9.55 9.86 0.61
N ILE A 108 10.71 9.81 -0.06
CA ILE A 108 12.02 9.97 0.59
C ILE A 108 12.14 11.34 1.23
N ILE A 109 11.79 12.41 0.50
CA ILE A 109 11.81 13.79 1.01
C ILE A 109 10.89 13.93 2.22
N LEU A 110 9.64 13.45 2.11
CA LEU A 110 8.69 13.49 3.23
C LEU A 110 9.21 12.69 4.43
N SER A 111 9.82 11.52 4.21
CA SER A 111 10.37 10.67 5.29
C SER A 111 11.55 11.33 5.99
N PHE A 112 12.32 12.14 5.28
CA PHE A 112 13.40 12.92 5.86
C PHE A 112 12.88 14.00 6.81
N PHE A 113 11.76 14.67 6.49
CA PHE A 113 11.21 15.73 7.34
C PHE A 113 10.25 15.23 8.44
N PHE A 114 9.49 14.17 8.14
CA PHE A 114 8.39 13.68 8.96
C PHE A 114 8.63 12.24 9.40
N HIS A 115 9.56 12.03 10.33
CA HIS A 115 9.80 10.71 10.93
C HIS A 115 9.76 10.73 12.47
N PRO A 116 9.45 9.60 13.11
CA PRO A 116 9.34 9.48 14.56
C PRO A 116 10.69 9.39 15.30
N GLY A 117 11.82 9.50 14.58
CA GLY A 117 13.16 9.36 15.15
C GLY A 117 13.59 10.58 15.98
N ASN A 118 14.40 10.33 17.01
CA ASN A 118 14.85 11.38 17.93
C ASN A 118 15.87 12.30 17.22
N LYS A 119 15.50 13.58 17.02
CA LYS A 119 16.26 14.54 16.21
C LYS A 119 17.61 14.98 16.81
N ASN A 120 17.94 14.53 18.02
CA ASN A 120 18.98 15.17 18.84
C ASN A 120 20.39 14.58 18.67
N LYS A 121 20.57 13.29 18.35
CA LYS A 121 21.93 12.67 18.29
C LYS A 121 22.29 12.04 16.93
N TYR A 122 21.31 11.47 16.23
CA TYR A 122 21.46 10.97 14.86
C TYR A 122 20.17 11.25 14.08
N TYR A 123 20.21 12.26 13.21
CA TYR A 123 19.05 12.64 12.40
C TYR A 123 18.62 11.50 11.46
N LEU A 124 19.61 10.83 10.83
CA LEU A 124 19.41 9.63 10.04
C LEU A 124 19.22 8.43 10.96
N SER A 125 18.02 7.87 10.98
CA SER A 125 17.66 6.70 11.79
C SER A 125 16.77 5.73 11.00
N MET A 126 16.72 4.46 11.44
CA MET A 126 15.80 3.46 10.87
C MET A 126 14.32 3.88 10.95
N GLN A 127 13.98 4.82 11.83
CA GLN A 127 12.65 5.43 11.93
C GLN A 127 12.24 6.22 10.68
N MET A 128 13.21 6.70 9.88
CA MET A 128 12.91 7.27 8.57
C MET A 128 12.35 6.22 7.62
N LEU A 129 12.86 4.99 7.67
CA LEU A 129 12.36 3.89 6.84
C LEU A 129 10.94 3.48 7.23
N VAL A 130 10.56 3.60 8.51
CA VAL A 130 9.17 3.45 8.97
C VAL A 130 8.25 4.43 8.24
N SER A 131 8.65 5.70 8.21
CA SER A 131 7.89 6.77 7.57
C SER A 131 7.84 6.58 6.06
N PHE A 132 8.95 6.14 5.47
CA PHE A 132 9.03 5.80 4.05
C PHE A 132 8.08 4.67 3.68
N THR A 133 8.02 3.59 4.46
CA THR A 133 7.05 2.51 4.24
C THR A 133 5.61 3.06 4.29
N MET A 134 5.28 3.88 5.29
CA MET A 134 3.92 4.44 5.42
C MET A 134 3.56 5.39 4.27
N PHE A 135 4.47 6.27 3.85
CA PHE A 135 4.24 7.22 2.76
C PHE A 135 4.19 6.53 1.40
N THR A 136 5.07 5.57 1.13
CA THR A 136 5.04 4.80 -0.13
C THR A 136 3.78 3.94 -0.23
N GLU A 137 3.33 3.37 0.87
CA GLU A 137 2.06 2.65 0.90
C GLU A 137 0.87 3.59 0.72
N SER A 138 0.94 4.80 1.27
CA SER A 138 -0.09 5.83 1.10
C SER A 138 -0.20 6.28 -0.35
N ALA A 139 0.90 6.78 -0.91
CA ALA A 139 0.99 7.38 -2.23
C ALA A 139 1.05 6.34 -3.37
N GLY A 140 1.40 5.09 -3.07
CA GLY A 140 1.56 4.01 -4.06
C GLY A 140 0.26 3.67 -4.81
N LEU A 141 -0.91 3.99 -4.27
CA LEU A 141 -2.19 3.82 -4.98
C LEU A 141 -2.48 4.92 -6.02
N LEU A 142 -1.86 6.10 -5.91
CA LEU A 142 -2.13 7.22 -6.82
C LEU A 142 -1.90 6.88 -8.31
N PRO A 143 -0.79 6.22 -8.71
CA PRO A 143 -0.56 5.86 -10.11
C PRO A 143 -1.62 4.87 -10.62
N GLN A 144 -2.01 3.90 -9.79
CA GLN A 144 -3.07 2.95 -10.09
C GLN A 144 -4.40 3.66 -10.38
N PHE A 145 -4.79 4.61 -9.54
CA PHE A 145 -6.02 5.38 -9.75
C PHE A 145 -5.96 6.23 -11.03
N ALA A 146 -4.81 6.83 -11.33
CA ALA A 146 -4.64 7.59 -12.57
C ALA A 146 -4.76 6.70 -13.82
N VAL A 147 -4.27 5.46 -13.78
CA VAL A 147 -4.43 4.50 -14.89
C VAL A 147 -5.89 4.05 -15.02
N MET A 148 -6.55 3.72 -13.91
CA MET A 148 -7.96 3.28 -13.94
C MET A 148 -8.92 4.38 -14.42
N ARG A 149 -8.66 5.63 -14.06
CA ARG A 149 -9.40 6.80 -14.57
C ARG A 149 -9.35 6.87 -16.10
N LYS A 150 -8.20 6.53 -16.69
CA LYS A 150 -8.00 6.57 -18.15
C LYS A 150 -8.58 5.34 -18.84
N SER A 151 -8.41 4.15 -18.27
CA SER A 151 -8.87 2.90 -18.89
C SER A 151 -10.38 2.82 -18.96
N LYS A 152 -11.11 3.43 -18.01
CA LYS A 152 -12.58 3.30 -17.89
C LYS A 152 -13.06 1.83 -17.81
N GLU A 153 -12.14 0.89 -17.62
CA GLU A 153 -12.40 -0.54 -17.53
C GLU A 153 -12.60 -0.93 -16.07
N ILE A 154 -13.80 -1.44 -15.77
CA ILE A 154 -14.20 -1.86 -14.42
C ILE A 154 -13.51 -3.17 -14.04
N GLU A 155 -13.15 -4.00 -15.03
CA GLU A 155 -12.53 -5.31 -14.80
C GLU A 155 -11.08 -5.23 -14.35
N ALA A 156 -10.45 -4.05 -14.33
CA ALA A 156 -9.04 -3.85 -14.01
C ALA A 156 -8.63 -4.35 -12.61
N MET A 157 -9.54 -4.37 -11.64
CA MET A 157 -9.31 -4.86 -10.27
C MET A 157 -10.38 -5.86 -9.85
N THR A 158 -10.03 -6.86 -9.03
CA THR A 158 -11.06 -7.74 -8.44
C THR A 158 -11.69 -7.04 -7.23
N SER A 159 -13.01 -7.15 -7.08
CA SER A 159 -13.72 -6.64 -5.89
C SER A 159 -13.10 -7.19 -4.59
N LYS A 160 -12.72 -8.47 -4.58
CA LYS A 160 -12.05 -9.14 -3.46
C LYS A 160 -10.71 -8.48 -3.08
N TYR A 161 -9.92 -8.04 -4.06
CA TYR A 161 -8.67 -7.31 -3.80
C TYR A 161 -8.94 -5.99 -3.05
N ILE A 162 -9.91 -5.20 -3.51
CA ILE A 162 -10.24 -3.91 -2.92
C ILE A 162 -10.79 -4.07 -1.50
N ILE A 163 -11.66 -5.07 -1.29
CA ILE A 163 -12.22 -5.38 0.04
C ILE A 163 -11.11 -5.75 1.02
N ASN A 164 -10.19 -6.64 0.63
CA ASN A 164 -9.07 -7.04 1.49
C ASN A 164 -8.16 -5.86 1.83
N LEU A 165 -7.86 -5.00 0.86
CA LEU A 165 -7.08 -3.78 1.10
C LEU A 165 -7.81 -2.84 2.07
N GLY A 166 -9.13 -2.67 1.93
CA GLY A 166 -9.95 -1.89 2.85
C GLY A 166 -9.95 -2.43 4.28
N ILE A 167 -10.12 -3.75 4.44
CA ILE A 167 -10.08 -4.41 5.75
C ILE A 167 -8.70 -4.21 6.41
N ALA A 168 -7.61 -4.38 5.65
CA ALA A 168 -6.26 -4.12 6.15
C ALA A 168 -6.10 -2.70 6.72
N ARG A 169 -6.73 -1.68 6.09
CA ARG A 169 -6.74 -0.31 6.60
C ARG A 169 -7.56 -0.12 7.86
N LEU A 170 -8.72 -0.77 7.97
CA LEU A 170 -9.52 -0.68 9.20
C LEU A 170 -8.74 -1.18 10.42
N PHE A 171 -8.05 -2.33 10.31
CA PHE A 171 -7.19 -2.82 11.38
C PHE A 171 -6.07 -1.84 11.75
N ARG A 172 -5.49 -1.17 10.75
CA ARG A 172 -4.43 -0.19 10.97
C ARG A 172 -4.93 1.10 11.63
N LEU A 173 -6.13 1.57 11.28
CA LEU A 173 -6.75 2.70 11.97
C LEU A 173 -7.06 2.38 13.43
N ILE A 174 -7.51 1.15 13.73
CA ILE A 174 -7.71 0.69 15.12
C ILE A 174 -6.38 0.72 15.88
N PHE A 175 -5.29 0.28 15.26
CA PHE A 175 -3.94 0.37 15.84
C PHE A 175 -3.56 1.83 16.17
N TRP A 176 -3.74 2.75 15.22
CA TRP A 176 -3.42 4.17 15.43
C TRP A 176 -4.26 4.83 16.53
N LEU A 177 -5.54 4.49 16.59
CA LEU A 177 -6.47 4.99 17.59
C LEU A 177 -6.08 4.51 19.00
N GLN A 178 -5.62 3.27 19.14
CA GLN A 178 -5.04 2.80 20.40
C GLN A 178 -3.73 3.53 20.74
N MET A 179 -2.83 3.73 19.78
CA MET A 179 -1.57 4.44 20.02
C MET A 179 -1.81 5.87 20.51
N TYR A 180 -2.81 6.55 19.94
CA TYR A 180 -3.27 7.87 20.40
C TYR A 180 -3.71 7.85 21.87
N TRP A 181 -4.55 6.89 22.27
CA TRP A 181 -5.00 6.78 23.66
C TRP A 181 -3.89 6.38 24.64
N SER A 182 -2.90 5.63 24.19
CA SER A 182 -1.73 5.25 25.00
C SER A 182 -0.69 6.38 25.12
N GLY A 183 -0.88 7.52 24.46
CA GLY A 183 0.05 8.67 24.49
C GLY A 183 1.26 8.59 23.55
N ASP A 184 1.50 7.42 22.94
CA ASP A 184 2.59 7.20 21.97
C ASP A 184 2.17 7.64 20.56
N THR A 185 2.11 8.95 20.35
CA THR A 185 1.45 9.50 19.15
C THR A 185 2.43 9.96 18.07
N PHE A 186 2.28 9.43 16.86
CA PHE A 186 3.01 9.89 15.67
C PHE A 186 2.06 10.57 14.68
N TYR A 187 1.77 11.84 14.92
CA TYR A 187 0.75 12.59 14.17
C TYR A 187 0.94 12.56 12.65
N SER A 188 2.19 12.67 12.15
CA SER A 188 2.45 12.63 10.71
C SER A 188 2.09 11.28 10.06
N LEU A 189 2.36 10.17 10.76
CA LEU A 189 2.04 8.82 10.29
C LEU A 189 0.54 8.56 10.33
N ILE A 190 -0.12 9.00 11.40
CA ILE A 190 -1.57 8.93 11.54
C ILE A 190 -2.25 9.70 10.40
N VAL A 191 -1.85 10.95 10.15
CA VAL A 191 -2.40 11.78 9.08
C VAL A 191 -2.20 11.13 7.71
N ALA A 192 -1.02 10.60 7.42
CA ALA A 192 -0.77 9.89 6.17
C ALA A 192 -1.67 8.65 6.00
N ASP A 193 -2.00 7.98 7.10
CA ASP A 193 -2.88 6.81 7.10
C ASP A 193 -4.35 7.17 6.88
N PHE A 194 -4.80 8.27 7.50
CA PHE A 194 -6.13 8.83 7.26
C PHE A 194 -6.28 9.29 5.80
N ILE A 195 -5.29 10.00 5.25
CA ILE A 195 -5.29 10.40 3.84
C ILE A 195 -5.39 9.16 2.95
N HIS A 196 -4.58 8.14 3.19
CA HIS A 196 -4.65 6.91 2.41
C HIS A 196 -6.03 6.25 2.49
N THR A 197 -6.59 6.13 3.70
CA THR A 197 -7.88 5.48 3.91
C THR A 197 -9.00 6.25 3.22
N PHE A 198 -8.96 7.59 3.26
CA PHE A 198 -9.91 8.43 2.55
C PHE A 198 -9.85 8.23 1.03
N ILE A 199 -8.65 8.25 0.45
CA ILE A 199 -8.47 8.03 -0.99
C ILE A 199 -8.93 6.62 -1.39
N LEU A 200 -8.59 5.60 -0.59
CA LEU A 200 -9.03 4.23 -0.83
C LEU A 200 -10.55 4.09 -0.73
N ALA A 201 -11.19 4.74 0.24
CA ALA A 201 -12.64 4.72 0.42
C ALA A 201 -13.36 5.39 -0.76
N ASP A 202 -12.93 6.60 -1.16
CA ASP A 202 -13.47 7.31 -2.32
C ASP A 202 -13.40 6.45 -3.59
N PHE A 203 -12.22 5.87 -3.85
CA PHE A 203 -12.03 4.96 -4.95
C PHE A 203 -12.95 3.73 -4.87
N SER A 204 -13.02 3.10 -3.70
CA SER A 204 -13.84 1.89 -3.52
C SER A 204 -15.31 2.18 -3.78
N LEU A 205 -15.82 3.32 -3.31
CA LEU A 205 -17.21 3.74 -3.56
C LEU A 205 -17.49 3.90 -5.05
N ILE A 206 -16.58 4.53 -5.80
CA ILE A 206 -16.76 4.76 -7.23
C ILE A 206 -16.64 3.45 -8.02
N TYR A 207 -15.73 2.57 -7.61
CA TYR A 207 -15.60 1.22 -8.17
C TYR A 207 -16.89 0.41 -7.98
N PHE A 208 -17.43 0.33 -6.76
CA PHE A 208 -18.64 -0.44 -6.47
C PHE A 208 -19.89 0.15 -7.14
N LYS A 209 -20.00 1.48 -7.24
CA LYS A 209 -21.07 2.14 -8.01
C LYS A 209 -21.01 1.76 -9.49
N SER A 210 -19.81 1.82 -10.09
CA SER A 210 -19.60 1.46 -11.49
C SER A 210 -19.95 -0.02 -11.73
N LEU A 211 -19.49 -0.91 -10.85
CA LEU A 211 -19.79 -2.35 -10.89
C LEU A 211 -21.29 -2.64 -10.83
N LYS A 212 -22.04 -1.99 -9.94
CA LYS A 212 -23.50 -2.16 -9.83
C LYS A 212 -24.27 -1.61 -11.03
N SER A 213 -23.80 -0.51 -11.61
CA SER A 213 -24.48 0.15 -12.72
C SER A 213 -24.22 -0.50 -14.09
N GLY A 214 -23.21 -1.36 -14.21
CA GLY A 214 -22.73 -1.88 -15.49
C GLY A 214 -22.15 -0.81 -16.43
N LYS A 215 -22.09 0.46 -15.99
CA LYS A 215 -21.57 1.59 -16.76
C LYS A 215 -20.09 1.77 -16.48
N LYS A 216 -19.34 2.16 -17.52
CA LYS A 216 -17.90 2.49 -17.44
C LYS A 216 -17.61 3.42 -16.26
N LEU A 217 -16.44 3.27 -15.64
CA LEU A 217 -15.98 4.14 -14.55
C LEU A 217 -16.01 5.60 -15.02
N VAL A 218 -16.98 6.38 -14.52
CA VAL A 218 -17.03 7.84 -14.69
C VAL A 218 -16.66 8.45 -13.35
N LEU A 219 -15.40 8.86 -13.25
CA LEU A 219 -14.91 9.71 -12.17
C LEU A 219 -15.13 11.17 -12.62
N PRO A 220 -15.57 12.08 -11.73
CA PRO A 220 -15.58 13.51 -12.03
C PRO A 220 -14.16 14.02 -12.31
#